data_AF-A0A2D6XL10-F1
#
_entry.id   AF-A0A2D6XL10-F1
#
_cell.length_a   1.000
_cell.length_b   1.000
_cell.length_c   1.000
_cell.angle_alpha   90.00
_cell.angle_beta   90.00
_cell.angle_gamma   90.00
#
_symmetry.space_group_name_H-M   'P 1'
#
loop_
_entity.id
_entity.type
_entity.pdbx_description
1 polymer ?
#
loop_
_entity_poly.entity_id
_entity_poly.type
_entity_poly.pdbx_seq_one_letter_code
_entity_poly.pdbx_strand_id
1 'polypeptide(L)'
;MKLVLWIESKGYIVIEECRSADYILFEDKEIFINSQYKWENKLYTLLHECGHYLLNETKDTFLEMYPVYPPAIVDKRVVNSLAYKVSILSLELKAWERGWRLAKRLNLIIDQKNYHKGMVEALWTYVLDVTKGTQ
;
A
#
# COMPACT_ATOMS: atom_id res chain seq x y z
N MET A 1 -17.92 -8.13 -7.33
CA MET A 1 -17.51 -7.86 -5.93
C MET A 1 -17.54 -6.35 -5.69
N LYS A 2 -18.11 -5.84 -4.58
CA LYS A 2 -18.26 -4.38 -4.34
C LYS A 2 -16.95 -3.58 -4.44
N LEU A 3 -15.84 -4.19 -4.02
CA LEU A 3 -14.52 -3.55 -4.12
C LEU A 3 -14.06 -3.40 -5.58
N VAL A 4 -14.20 -4.44 -6.40
CA VAL A 4 -13.85 -4.38 -7.83
C VAL A 4 -14.67 -3.33 -8.56
N LEU A 5 -15.98 -3.27 -8.31
CA LEU A 5 -16.84 -2.22 -8.87
C LEU A 5 -16.39 -0.81 -8.43
N TRP A 6 -15.93 -0.68 -7.19
CA TRP A 6 -15.38 0.58 -6.71
C TRP A 6 -14.08 0.94 -7.45
N ILE A 7 -13.17 -0.02 -7.65
CA ILE A 7 -11.91 0.16 -8.41
C ILE A 7 -12.20 0.56 -9.86
N GLU A 8 -13.10 -0.17 -10.53
CA GLU A 8 -13.53 0.11 -11.90
C GLU A 8 -14.17 1.50 -12.01
N SER A 9 -14.95 1.92 -11.01
CA SER A 9 -15.53 3.28 -10.98
C SER A 9 -14.48 4.39 -10.86
N LYS A 10 -13.25 4.07 -10.47
CA LYS A 10 -12.09 4.98 -10.47
C LYS A 10 -11.29 4.91 -11.77
N GLY A 11 -11.70 4.04 -12.70
CA GLY A 11 -11.02 3.82 -13.98
C GLY A 11 -9.76 2.98 -13.86
N TYR A 12 -9.63 2.19 -12.79
CA TYR A 12 -8.51 1.26 -12.59
C TYR A 12 -8.92 -0.16 -12.97
N ILE A 13 -7.95 -0.94 -13.42
CA ILE A 13 -8.09 -2.39 -13.62
C ILE A 13 -7.23 -3.17 -12.62
N VAL A 14 -7.69 -4.37 -12.26
CA VAL A 14 -6.93 -5.29 -11.39
C VAL A 14 -6.31 -6.38 -12.25
N ILE A 15 -5.00 -6.53 -12.14
CA ILE A 15 -4.20 -7.53 -12.87
C ILE A 15 -3.63 -8.50 -11.85
N GLU A 16 -3.88 -9.79 -12.04
CA GLU A 16 -3.28 -10.84 -11.22
C GLU A 16 -2.06 -11.43 -11.92
N GLU A 17 -0.88 -11.33 -11.30
CA GLU A 17 0.37 -11.86 -11.85
C GLU A 17 0.98 -12.94 -10.96
N CYS A 18 1.67 -13.91 -11.55
CA CYS A 18 2.31 -14.98 -10.81
C CYS A 18 3.68 -14.54 -10.31
N ARG A 19 3.94 -14.70 -9.00
CA ARG A 19 5.24 -14.37 -8.36
C ARG A 19 5.65 -12.89 -8.52
N SER A 20 4.69 -11.99 -8.65
CA SER A 20 4.93 -10.55 -8.64
C SER A 20 4.83 -9.98 -7.22
N ALA A 21 5.41 -8.79 -7.04
CA ALA A 21 5.07 -7.92 -5.93
C ALA A 21 3.68 -7.29 -6.17
N ASP A 22 3.05 -6.85 -5.09
CA ASP A 22 1.79 -6.10 -5.14
C ASP A 22 2.11 -4.60 -5.24
N TYR A 23 1.47 -3.89 -6.17
CA TYR A 23 1.68 -2.45 -6.37
C TYR A 23 0.58 -1.82 -7.22
N ILE A 24 0.49 -0.49 -7.14
CA ILE A 24 -0.38 0.34 -7.99
C ILE A 24 0.45 1.20 -8.94
N LEU A 25 0.12 1.17 -10.23
CA LEU A 25 0.63 2.09 -11.25
C LEU A 25 -0.40 3.19 -11.48
N PHE A 26 -0.09 4.41 -11.02
CA PHE A 26 -1.00 5.54 -11.11
C PHE A 26 -1.20 6.05 -12.54
N GLU A 27 -0.15 6.04 -13.36
CA GLU A 27 -0.17 6.53 -14.73
C GLU A 27 -1.01 5.63 -15.64
N ASP A 28 -0.76 4.32 -15.56
CA ASP A 28 -1.45 3.31 -16.38
C ASP A 28 -2.83 2.92 -15.81
N LYS A 29 -3.11 3.32 -14.57
CA LYS A 29 -4.33 2.97 -13.82
C LYS A 29 -4.49 1.47 -13.62
N GLU A 30 -3.42 0.82 -13.19
CA GLU A 30 -3.36 -0.62 -13.00
C GLU A 30 -3.02 -0.96 -11.55
N ILE A 31 -3.69 -1.98 -11.00
CA ILE A 31 -3.39 -2.54 -9.68
C ILE A 31 -2.94 -3.98 -9.88
N PHE A 32 -1.69 -4.26 -9.52
CA PHE A 32 -1.11 -5.59 -9.61
C PHE A 32 -1.21 -6.30 -8.27
N ILE A 33 -1.69 -7.54 -8.30
CA ILE A 33 -1.72 -8.43 -7.13
C ILE A 33 -1.16 -9.80 -7.46
N ASN A 34 -0.52 -10.43 -6.48
CA ASN A 34 0.00 -11.77 -6.64
C ASN A 34 -1.12 -12.81 -6.73
N SER A 35 -1.20 -13.48 -7.89
CA SER A 35 -2.20 -14.50 -8.20
C SER A 35 -2.12 -15.74 -7.29
N GLN A 36 -0.99 -15.98 -6.62
CA GLN A 36 -0.77 -17.13 -5.74
C GLN A 36 -1.38 -16.97 -4.35
N TYR A 37 -1.81 -15.76 -3.99
CA TYR A 37 -2.45 -15.52 -2.70
C TYR A 37 -3.80 -16.24 -2.60
N LYS A 38 -4.15 -16.66 -1.37
CA LYS A 38 -5.52 -17.05 -1.07
C LYS A 38 -6.45 -15.86 -1.23
N TRP A 39 -7.72 -16.10 -1.51
CA TRP A 39 -8.70 -15.06 -1.78
C TRP A 39 -8.78 -13.98 -0.69
N GLU A 40 -8.63 -14.36 0.58
CA GLU A 40 -8.62 -13.42 1.72
C GLU A 40 -7.43 -12.47 1.64
N ASN A 41 -6.23 -13.02 1.40
CA ASN A 41 -5.02 -12.24 1.26
C ASN A 41 -5.09 -11.32 0.03
N LYS A 42 -5.62 -11.81 -1.10
CA LYS A 42 -5.88 -10.96 -2.29
C LYS A 42 -6.79 -9.79 -1.94
N LEU A 43 -7.87 -10.03 -1.19
CA LEU A 43 -8.78 -8.98 -0.76
C LEU A 43 -8.08 -7.94 0.13
N TYR A 44 -7.23 -8.38 1.06
CA TYR A 44 -6.51 -7.48 1.97
C TYR A 44 -5.47 -6.65 1.25
N THR A 45 -4.68 -7.27 0.37
CA THR A 45 -3.74 -6.60 -0.51
C THR A 45 -4.45 -5.59 -1.41
N LEU A 46 -5.57 -5.97 -2.05
CA LEU A 46 -6.34 -5.02 -2.88
C LEU A 46 -6.81 -3.81 -2.09
N LEU A 47 -7.25 -3.99 -0.84
CA LEU A 47 -7.64 -2.88 0.02
C LEU A 47 -6.46 -1.99 0.38
N HIS A 48 -5.28 -2.57 0.60
CA HIS A 48 -4.04 -1.84 0.81
C HIS A 48 -3.67 -0.99 -0.42
N GLU A 49 -3.70 -1.56 -1.63
CA GLU A 49 -3.47 -0.81 -2.88
C GLU A 49 -4.51 0.30 -3.11
N CYS A 50 -5.79 0.04 -2.78
CA CYS A 50 -6.82 1.08 -2.77
C CYS A 50 -6.53 2.17 -1.73
N GLY A 51 -5.85 1.82 -0.64
CA GLY A 51 -5.34 2.76 0.35
C GLY A 51 -4.30 3.72 -0.24
N HIS A 52 -3.36 3.21 -1.04
CA HIS A 52 -2.41 4.04 -1.80
C HIS A 52 -3.12 4.99 -2.75
N TYR A 53 -4.13 4.52 -3.49
CA TYR A 53 -4.98 5.38 -4.32
C TYR A 53 -5.61 6.54 -3.51
N LEU A 54 -6.19 6.23 -2.36
CA LEU A 54 -6.85 7.24 -1.52
C LEU A 54 -5.88 8.28 -0.95
N LEU A 55 -4.64 7.90 -0.65
CA LEU A 55 -3.60 8.84 -0.21
C LEU A 55 -3.16 9.77 -1.34
N ASN A 56 -3.07 9.26 -2.56
CA ASN A 56 -2.73 10.04 -3.74
C ASN A 56 -3.81 11.10 -4.04
N GLU A 57 -5.09 10.73 -3.95
CA GLU A 57 -6.22 11.64 -4.19
C GLU A 57 -6.31 12.80 -3.18
N THR A 58 -6.01 12.56 -1.90
CA THR A 58 -6.11 13.60 -0.86
C THR A 58 -4.94 14.57 -0.84
N LYS A 59 -3.96 14.41 -1.74
CA LYS A 59 -2.65 15.07 -1.67
C LYS A 59 -1.93 14.85 -0.34
N ASP A 60 -2.31 13.82 0.42
CA ASP A 60 -1.51 13.25 1.51
C ASP A 60 -0.30 12.51 0.89
N THR A 61 0.40 13.16 -0.04
CA THR A 61 1.52 12.63 -0.79
C THR A 61 2.79 12.76 0.05
N PHE A 62 3.71 11.84 -0.21
CA PHE A 62 5.04 11.79 0.39
C PHE A 62 5.75 13.16 0.40
N LEU A 63 5.56 13.96 -0.66
CA LEU A 63 6.19 15.25 -0.87
C LEU A 63 5.64 16.38 0.01
N GLU A 64 4.36 16.31 0.43
CA GLU A 64 3.73 17.33 1.27
C GLU A 64 3.88 17.01 2.77
N MET A 65 3.93 15.72 3.16
CA MET A 65 3.92 15.31 4.56
C MET A 65 5.29 14.94 5.15
N TYR A 66 6.29 14.62 4.33
CA TYR A 66 7.59 14.13 4.81
C TYR A 66 8.73 14.86 4.07
N PRO A 67 9.91 15.02 4.70
CA PRO A 67 11.01 15.81 4.14
C PRO A 67 11.44 15.28 2.77
N VAL A 68 10.90 15.95 1.74
CA VAL A 68 11.40 16.27 0.41
C VAL A 68 12.53 15.38 -0.09
N TYR A 69 12.17 14.25 -0.68
CA TYR A 69 12.99 13.64 -1.71
C TYR A 69 12.14 13.47 -2.98
N PRO A 70 12.15 14.48 -3.88
CA PRO A 70 11.60 14.34 -5.21
C PRO A 70 12.25 13.13 -5.90
N PRO A 71 11.56 12.38 -6.76
CA PRO A 71 12.13 11.23 -7.48
C PRO A 71 13.46 11.55 -8.18
N ALA A 72 13.63 12.80 -8.64
CA ALA A 72 14.86 13.33 -9.24
C ALA A 72 16.08 13.41 -8.29
N ILE A 73 15.86 13.31 -6.97
CA ILE A 73 16.86 13.42 -5.90
C ILE A 73 16.93 12.12 -5.08
N VAL A 74 16.04 11.15 -5.33
CA VAL A 74 16.07 9.84 -4.67
C VAL A 74 17.22 9.03 -5.24
N ASP A 75 18.38 9.14 -4.59
CA ASP A 75 19.55 8.31 -4.86
C ASP A 75 19.69 7.20 -3.81
N LYS A 76 20.73 6.36 -3.96
CA LYS A 76 21.03 5.27 -3.02
C LYS A 76 21.27 5.77 -1.59
N ARG A 77 21.74 7.01 -1.38
CA ARG A 77 21.98 7.56 -0.04
C ARG A 77 20.67 7.94 0.62
N VAL A 78 19.77 8.57 -0.13
CA VAL A 78 18.44 8.98 0.32
C VAL A 78 17.59 7.79 0.75
N VAL A 79 17.48 6.76 -0.10
CA VAL A 79 16.67 5.56 0.21
C VAL A 79 17.17 4.80 1.43
N ASN A 80 18.47 4.91 1.74
CA ASN A 80 19.07 4.31 2.91
C ASN A 80 18.99 5.18 4.16
N SER A 81 18.53 6.43 4.06
CA SER A 81 18.40 7.32 5.20
C SER A 81 17.28 6.86 6.13
N LEU A 82 17.50 6.97 7.45
CA LEU A 82 16.49 6.65 8.45
C LEU A 82 15.19 7.43 8.23
N ALA A 83 15.29 8.71 7.87
CA ALA A 83 14.15 9.57 7.60
C ALA A 83 13.30 9.04 6.43
N TYR A 84 13.93 8.63 5.33
CA TYR A 84 13.22 8.04 4.18
C TYR A 84 12.51 6.74 4.59
N LYS A 85 13.22 5.82 5.25
CA LYS A 85 12.66 4.53 5.66
C LYS A 85 11.47 4.67 6.63
N VAL A 86 11.56 5.57 7.61
CA VAL A 86 10.45 5.89 8.53
C VAL A 86 9.27 6.51 7.79
N SER A 87 9.54 7.35 6.78
CA SER A 87 8.50 7.97 5.97
C SER A 87 7.74 6.95 5.12
N ILE A 88 8.45 6.00 4.50
CA ILE A 88 7.84 4.86 3.79
C ILE A 88 7.01 4.02 4.75
N LEU A 89 7.55 3.58 5.89
CA LEU A 89 6.80 2.84 6.90
C LEU A 89 5.49 3.55 7.31
N SER A 90 5.54 4.89 7.44
CA SER A 90 4.38 5.70 7.77
C SER A 90 3.34 5.78 6.65
N LEU A 91 3.78 5.78 5.38
CA LEU A 91 2.88 5.71 4.22
C LEU A 91 2.17 4.35 4.15
N GLU A 92 2.92 3.27 4.32
CA GLU A 92 2.39 1.90 4.31
C GLU A 92 1.30 1.73 5.38
N LEU A 93 1.57 2.19 6.61
CA LEU A 93 0.58 2.16 7.68
C LEU A 93 -0.68 2.95 7.30
N LYS A 94 -0.52 4.17 6.79
CA LYS A 94 -1.64 5.01 6.35
C LYS A 94 -2.43 4.35 5.20
N ALA A 95 -1.77 3.67 4.27
CA ALA A 95 -2.44 2.95 3.18
C ALA A 95 -3.32 1.83 3.74
N TRP A 96 -2.78 1.01 4.66
CA TRP A 96 -3.55 -0.02 5.37
C TRP A 96 -4.75 0.55 6.15
N GLU A 97 -4.60 1.69 6.82
CA GLU A 97 -5.71 2.36 7.51
C GLU A 97 -6.81 2.85 6.54
N ARG A 98 -6.40 3.47 5.42
CA ARG A 98 -7.33 3.97 4.39
C ARG A 98 -8.07 2.82 3.72
N GLY A 99 -7.38 1.71 3.43
CA GLY A 99 -7.98 0.47 2.94
C GLY A 99 -9.03 -0.09 3.89
N TRP A 100 -8.75 -0.11 5.19
CA TRP A 100 -9.71 -0.55 6.19
C TRP A 100 -10.96 0.33 6.24
N ARG A 101 -10.77 1.66 6.25
CA ARG A 101 -11.87 2.62 6.21
C ARG A 101 -12.71 2.46 4.93
N LEU A 102 -12.08 2.19 3.79
CA LEU A 102 -12.76 1.88 2.54
C LEU A 102 -13.62 0.62 2.67
N ALA A 103 -13.08 -0.46 3.22
CA ALA A 103 -13.82 -1.71 3.44
C ALA A 103 -15.09 -1.48 4.28
N LYS A 104 -14.98 -0.69 5.35
CA LYS A 104 -16.13 -0.30 6.18
C LYS A 104 -17.14 0.54 5.41
N ARG A 105 -16.69 1.52 4.63
CA ARG A 105 -17.55 2.36 3.78
C ARG A 105 -18.31 1.55 2.73
N LEU A 106 -17.68 0.52 2.16
CA LEU A 106 -18.30 -0.39 1.19
C LEU A 106 -19.14 -1.50 1.85
N ASN A 107 -19.15 -1.55 3.18
CA ASN A 107 -19.80 -2.58 3.98
C ASN A 107 -19.38 -3.99 3.54
N LEU A 108 -18.06 -4.21 3.46
CA LEU A 108 -17.45 -5.51 3.18
C LEU A 108 -17.39 -6.35 4.46
N ILE A 109 -17.68 -7.64 4.35
CA ILE A 109 -17.50 -8.59 5.44
C ILE A 109 -16.06 -9.06 5.39
N ILE A 110 -15.26 -8.58 6.34
CA ILE A 110 -13.82 -8.86 6.44
C ILE A 110 -13.51 -9.27 7.87
N ASP A 111 -12.70 -10.31 8.04
CA ASP A 111 -12.12 -10.66 9.33
C ASP A 111 -11.10 -9.57 9.72
N GLN A 112 -11.51 -8.75 10.69
CA GLN A 112 -10.68 -7.66 11.20
C GLN A 112 -9.35 -8.15 11.76
N LYS A 113 -9.35 -9.29 12.45
CA LYS A 113 -8.14 -9.83 13.09
C LYS A 113 -7.15 -10.27 12.04
N ASN A 114 -7.61 -10.97 11.00
CA ASN A 114 -6.74 -11.42 9.91
C ASN A 114 -6.27 -10.26 9.03
N TYR A 115 -7.11 -9.24 8.80
CA TYR A 115 -6.68 -8.02 8.11
C TYR A 115 -5.54 -7.33 8.86
N HIS A 116 -5.69 -7.10 10.17
CA HIS A 116 -4.63 -6.49 10.97
C HIS A 116 -3.38 -7.37 11.10
N LYS A 117 -3.54 -8.69 11.11
CA LYS A 117 -2.40 -9.61 11.05
C LYS A 117 -1.61 -9.42 9.76
N GLY A 118 -2.27 -9.39 8.60
CA GLY A 118 -1.62 -9.15 7.31
C GLY A 118 -0.91 -7.80 7.26
N MET A 119 -1.55 -6.74 7.78
CA MET A 119 -0.93 -5.42 7.94
C MET A 119 0.35 -5.48 8.78
N VAL A 120 0.32 -6.14 9.95
CA VAL A 120 1.50 -6.25 10.83
C VAL A 120 2.63 -7.02 10.14
N GLU A 121 2.31 -8.14 9.48
CA GLU A 121 3.30 -8.94 8.75
C GLU A 121 3.96 -8.13 7.61
N ALA A 122 3.17 -7.35 6.86
CA ALA A 122 3.68 -6.44 5.82
C ALA A 122 4.56 -5.32 6.41
N LEU A 123 4.07 -4.60 7.42
CA LEU A 123 4.80 -3.50 8.07
C LEU A 123 6.11 -3.96 8.73
N TRP A 124 6.16 -5.19 9.24
CA TRP A 124 7.36 -5.73 9.86
C TRP A 124 8.53 -5.80 8.88
N THR A 125 8.28 -6.02 7.59
CA THR A 125 9.34 -6.01 6.56
C THR A 125 10.05 -4.65 6.48
N TYR A 126 9.30 -3.55 6.62
CA TYR A 126 9.81 -2.19 6.66
C TYR A 126 10.50 -1.88 7.99
N VAL A 127 9.99 -2.39 9.12
CA VAL A 127 10.68 -2.25 10.42
C VAL A 127 12.05 -2.93 10.40
N LEU A 128 12.14 -4.12 9.82
CA LEU A 128 13.42 -4.80 9.60
C LEU A 128 14.35 -3.97 8.72
N ASP A 129 13.84 -3.31 7.67
CA ASP A 129 14.67 -2.45 6.83
C ASP A 129 15.17 -1.18 7.55
N VAL A 130 14.30 -0.55 8.35
CA VAL A 130 14.64 0.60 9.21
C VAL A 130 15.77 0.24 10.20
N THR A 131 15.80 -0.99 10.68
CA THR A 131 16.73 -1.44 11.74
C THR A 131 18.02 -2.10 11.23
N LYS A 132 18.13 -2.37 9.93
CA LYS A 132 19.26 -3.08 9.29
C LYS A 132 20.64 -2.38 9.34
N GLY A 133 20.78 -1.25 10.03
CA GLY A 133 22.06 -0.53 10.19
C GLY A 133 22.24 0.12 11.56
N THR A 134 21.42 -0.25 12.55
CA THR A 134 21.39 0.38 13.89
C THR A 134 22.02 -0.51 14.96
N GLN A 135 22.76 -1.55 14.57
CA GLN A 135 23.54 -2.43 15.47
C GLN A 135 25.03 -2.12 15.38
#